data_AF-A0A0A6PXG4-F1
#
_entry.id   AF-A0A0A6PXG4-F1
#
_cell.length_a   1.000
_cell.length_b   1.000
_cell.length_c   1.000
_cell.angle_alpha   90.00
_cell.angle_beta   90.00
_cell.angle_gamma   90.00
#
_symmetry.space_group_name_H-M   'P 1'
#
loop_
_entity.id
_entity.type
_entity.pdbx_description
1 polymer ?
#
loop_
_entity_poly.entity_id
_entity_poly.type
_entity_poly.pdbx_seq_one_letter_code
_entity_poly.pdbx_strand_id
1 'polypeptide(L)'
;MYNNYQEIKNKLGELLEKRFNINFSDNDLVNKSLLGKDINLKSRDLLYIFFDVEDTFNIKIEEKYIVSHKFNTFNNICNIICCELGI
;
A
#
# COMPACT_ATOMS: atom_id res chain seq x y z
N MET A 1 4.19 -15.80 -7.48
CA MET A 1 2.76 -15.86 -7.09
C MET A 1 2.73 -15.63 -5.59
N TYR A 2 1.94 -14.67 -5.12
CA TYR A 2 1.81 -14.38 -3.68
C TYR A 2 0.86 -15.39 -3.05
N ASN A 3 1.21 -15.93 -1.88
CA ASN A 3 0.50 -17.04 -1.26
C ASN A 3 -0.13 -16.67 0.10
N ASN A 4 0.24 -15.52 0.67
CA ASN A 4 -0.28 -15.07 1.96
C ASN A 4 -0.01 -13.56 2.18
N TYR A 5 -0.64 -13.03 3.24
CA TYR A 5 -0.51 -11.64 3.66
C TYR A 5 0.95 -11.19 3.93
N GLN A 6 1.81 -12.06 4.48
CA GLN A 6 3.19 -11.67 4.82
C GLN A 6 4.04 -11.42 3.57
N GLU A 7 3.85 -12.19 2.50
CA GLU A 7 4.53 -11.94 1.23
C GLU A 7 4.10 -10.60 0.62
N ILE A 8 2.80 -10.27 0.69
CA ILE A 8 2.28 -8.97 0.23
C ILE A 8 2.86 -7.84 1.08
N LYS A 9 2.84 -7.99 2.40
CA LYS A 9 3.38 -7.02 3.35
C LYS A 9 4.84 -6.72 3.05
N ASN A 10 5.67 -7.76 2.91
CA ASN A 10 7.08 -7.60 2.61
C ASN A 10 7.28 -6.91 1.27
N LYS A 11 6.54 -7.34 0.23
CA LYS A 11 6.70 -6.77 -1.11
C LYS A 11 6.28 -5.31 -1.20
N LEU A 12 5.17 -4.95 -0.57
CA LEU A 12 4.72 -3.56 -0.51
C LEU A 12 5.71 -2.72 0.32
N GLY A 13 6.26 -3.29 1.40
CA GLY A 13 7.30 -2.65 2.21
C GLY A 13 8.53 -2.28 1.38
N GLU A 14 9.09 -3.26 0.66
CA GLU A 14 10.23 -3.05 -0.25
C GLU A 14 9.94 -1.97 -1.31
N LEU A 15 8.72 -1.97 -1.87
CA LEU A 15 8.31 -1.00 -2.88
C LEU A 15 8.34 0.43 -2.33
N LEU A 16 7.73 0.65 -1.16
CA LEU A 16 7.66 1.97 -0.55
C LEU A 16 9.00 2.43 0.01
N GLU A 17 9.81 1.52 0.54
CA GLU A 17 11.17 1.81 0.98
C GLU A 17 12.03 2.26 -0.20
N LYS A 18 12.01 1.50 -1.30
CA LYS A 18 12.76 1.86 -2.52
C LYS A 18 12.34 3.21 -3.09
N ARG A 19 11.05 3.56 -3.02
CA ARG A 19 10.53 4.76 -3.69
C ARG A 19 10.59 6.02 -2.84
N PHE A 20 10.31 5.90 -1.55
CA PHE A 20 10.15 7.04 -0.65
C PHE A 20 11.15 7.04 0.51
N ASN A 21 12.00 6.00 0.61
CA ASN A 21 12.92 5.80 1.72
C ASN A 21 12.17 5.73 3.08
N ILE A 22 11.01 5.06 3.07
CA ILE A 22 10.16 4.84 4.25
C ILE A 22 10.11 3.35 4.56
N ASN A 23 10.56 2.97 5.75
CA ASN A 23 10.54 1.59 6.19
C ASN A 23 9.28 1.28 7.00
N PHE A 24 8.49 0.29 6.55
CA PHE A 24 7.28 -0.20 7.19
C PHE A 24 7.48 -1.51 7.98
N SER A 25 8.73 -1.91 8.23
CA SER A 25 9.06 -3.00 9.15
C SER A 25 8.66 -2.67 10.59
N ASP A 26 8.64 -1.39 10.95
CA ASP A 26 8.13 -0.93 12.25
C ASP A 26 6.60 -0.92 12.28
N ASN A 27 6.04 -1.62 13.28
CA ASN A 27 4.60 -1.75 13.48
C ASN A 27 3.89 -0.42 13.79
N ASP A 28 4.63 0.65 14.10
CA ASP A 28 4.02 1.92 14.45
C ASP A 28 3.53 2.71 13.23
N LEU A 29 4.08 2.46 12.04
CA LEU A 29 3.70 3.20 10.82
C LEU A 29 2.61 2.50 10.01
N VAL A 30 2.44 1.19 10.16
CA VAL A 30 1.59 0.39 9.24
C VAL A 30 0.11 0.77 9.26
N ASN A 31 -0.36 1.33 10.38
CA ASN A 31 -1.73 1.82 10.55
C ASN A 31 -1.85 3.35 10.48
N LYS A 32 -0.75 4.07 10.31
CA LYS A 32 -0.77 5.53 10.19
C LYS A 32 -1.16 5.92 8.77
N SER A 33 -1.85 7.06 8.67
CA SER A 33 -2.19 7.66 7.37
C SER A 33 -0.90 8.00 6.63
N LEU A 34 -0.79 7.55 5.37
CA LEU A 34 0.29 7.89 4.46
C LEU A 34 0.40 9.40 4.25
N LEU A 35 -0.75 10.09 4.22
CA LEU A 35 -0.84 11.54 4.12
C LEU A 35 -0.83 12.25 5.50
N GLY A 36 -0.75 11.48 6.59
CA GLY A 36 -0.73 12.01 7.95
C GLY A 36 0.65 12.56 8.31
N LYS A 37 0.71 13.36 9.38
CA LYS A 37 1.94 14.05 9.83
C LYS A 37 3.16 13.14 10.05
N ASP A 38 2.94 11.88 10.38
CA ASP A 38 4.02 10.94 10.70
C ASP A 38 4.75 10.41 9.47
N ILE A 39 4.01 10.17 8.37
CA ILE A 39 4.55 9.64 7.11
C ILE A 39 4.74 10.77 6.08
N ASN A 40 3.82 11.73 6.08
CA ASN A 40 3.89 13.00 5.37
C ASN A 40 4.12 12.88 3.85
N LEU A 41 3.57 11.83 3.23
CA LEU A 41 3.47 11.77 1.78
C LEU A 41 2.45 12.79 1.29
N LYS A 42 2.65 13.27 0.06
CA LYS A 42 1.74 14.19 -0.61
C LYS A 42 0.73 13.40 -1.42
N SER A 43 -0.42 14.00 -1.73
CA SER A 43 -1.47 13.34 -2.53
C SER A 43 -0.97 12.78 -3.87
N ARG A 44 0.01 13.44 -4.51
CA ARG A 44 0.66 12.94 -5.74
C ARG A 44 1.44 11.64 -5.52
N ASP A 45 2.04 11.48 -4.33
CA ASP A 45 2.82 10.29 -3.99
C ASP A 45 1.87 9.10 -3.83
N LEU A 46 0.65 9.34 -3.38
CA LEU A 46 -0.41 8.33 -3.31
C LEU A 46 -0.84 7.83 -4.71
N LEU A 47 -0.93 8.72 -5.69
CA LEU A 47 -1.22 8.36 -7.08
C LEU A 47 -0.11 7.49 -7.67
N TYR A 48 1.13 7.82 -7.32
CA TYR A 48 2.30 7.05 -7.67
C TYR A 48 2.25 5.65 -7.05
N ILE A 49 1.92 5.53 -5.75
CA ILE A 49 1.74 4.23 -5.08
C ILE A 49 0.63 3.42 -5.76
N PHE A 50 -0.48 4.05 -6.13
CA PHE A 50 -1.59 3.39 -6.82
C PHE A 50 -1.11 2.66 -8.08
N PHE A 51 -0.41 3.36 -8.98
CA PHE A 51 0.08 2.75 -10.22
C PHE A 51 1.16 1.70 -9.98
N ASP A 52 2.09 1.93 -9.06
CA ASP A 52 3.11 0.94 -8.74
C ASP A 52 2.52 -0.34 -8.15
N VAL A 53 1.45 -0.23 -7.36
CA VAL A 53 0.76 -1.40 -6.79
C VAL A 53 0.06 -2.20 -7.88
N GLU A 54 -0.67 -1.55 -8.79
CA GLU A 54 -1.29 -2.25 -9.92
C GLU A 54 -0.25 -2.99 -10.77
N ASP A 55 0.87 -2.34 -11.09
CA ASP A 55 1.96 -2.93 -11.88
C ASP A 55 2.69 -4.05 -11.14
N THR A 56 3.09 -3.82 -9.89
CA THR A 56 3.88 -4.77 -9.09
C THR A 56 3.12 -6.05 -8.75
N PHE A 57 1.82 -5.93 -8.49
CA PHE A 57 0.98 -7.07 -8.09
C PHE A 57 0.15 -7.61 -9.26
N ASN A 58 0.21 -6.97 -10.43
CA ASN A 58 -0.58 -7.31 -11.62
C ASN A 58 -2.08 -7.42 -11.29
N ILE A 59 -2.59 -6.40 -10.58
CA ILE A 59 -3.99 -6.27 -10.17
C ILE A 59 -4.59 -4.98 -10.72
N LYS A 60 -5.91 -4.85 -10.62
CA LYS A 60 -6.61 -3.59 -10.84
C LYS A 60 -7.31 -3.15 -9.57
N ILE A 61 -6.95 -2.00 -9.02
CA ILE A 61 -7.57 -1.51 -7.79
C ILE A 61 -8.94 -0.92 -8.14
N GLU A 62 -9.99 -1.44 -7.52
CA GLU A 62 -11.33 -0.90 -7.71
C GLU A 62 -11.46 0.54 -7.18
N GLU A 63 -12.12 1.41 -7.95
CA GLU A 63 -12.35 2.83 -7.60
C GLU A 63 -13.04 3.00 -6.23
N LYS A 64 -13.86 2.02 -5.81
CA LYS A 64 -14.55 2.02 -4.52
C LYS A 64 -13.60 2.22 -3.33
N TYR A 65 -12.37 1.72 -3.40
CA TYR A 65 -11.40 1.86 -2.30
C TYR A 65 -10.83 3.28 -2.19
N ILE A 66 -10.83 4.01 -3.30
CA ILE A 66 -10.43 5.42 -3.33
C ILE A 66 -11.56 6.29 -2.76
N VAL A 67 -12.78 6.11 -3.26
CA VAL A 67 -13.97 6.85 -2.82
C VAL A 67 -14.24 6.64 -1.32
N SER A 68 -14.08 5.40 -0.83
CA SER A 68 -14.25 5.07 0.58
C SER A 68 -13.06 5.46 1.48
N HIS A 69 -12.05 6.16 0.94
CA HIS A 69 -10.85 6.59 1.66
C HIS A 69 -10.08 5.43 2.31
N LYS A 70 -10.21 4.21 1.78
CA LYS A 70 -9.50 3.02 2.27
C LYS A 70 -8.07 2.93 1.74
N PHE A 71 -7.75 3.56 0.62
CA PHE A 71 -6.39 3.64 0.10
C PHE A 71 -5.57 4.73 0.83
N ASN A 72 -5.32 4.56 2.12
CA ASN A 72 -4.76 5.62 2.98
C ASN A 72 -3.70 5.17 3.99
N THR A 73 -3.58 3.87 4.28
CA THR A 73 -2.55 3.31 5.18
C THR A 73 -1.88 2.13 4.50
N PHE A 74 -0.68 1.77 4.97
CA PHE A 74 0.03 0.61 4.47
C PHE A 74 -0.78 -0.69 4.63
N ASN A 75 -1.33 -0.96 5.83
CA ASN A 75 -2.14 -2.15 6.06
C ASN A 75 -3.41 -2.19 5.21
N ASN A 76 -4.07 -1.05 4.98
CA ASN A 76 -5.24 -1.04 4.12
C ASN A 76 -4.87 -1.35 2.67
N ILE A 77 -3.73 -0.88 2.18
CA ILE A 77 -3.24 -1.24 0.85
C ILE A 77 -2.92 -2.74 0.78
N CYS A 78 -2.26 -3.33 1.78
CA CYS A 78 -2.08 -4.78 1.85
C CYS A 78 -3.41 -5.53 1.76
N ASN A 79 -4.43 -5.10 2.53
CA ASN A 79 -5.75 -5.71 2.51
C ASN A 79 -6.43 -5.61 1.14
N ILE A 80 -6.32 -4.45 0.46
CA ILE A 80 -6.84 -4.27 -0.90
C ILE A 80 -6.16 -5.27 -1.85
N ILE A 81 -4.83 -5.38 -1.80
CA ILE A 81 -4.09 -6.31 -2.67
C ILE A 81 -4.52 -7.76 -2.39
N CYS A 82 -4.66 -8.17 -1.12
CA CYS A 82 -5.18 -9.49 -0.77
C CYS A 82 -6.57 -9.73 -1.34
N CYS A 83 -7.49 -8.77 -1.21
CA CYS A 83 -8.83 -8.88 -1.78
C CYS A 83 -8.81 -9.04 -3.31
N GLU A 84 -7.99 -8.26 -4.02
CA GLU A 84 -7.91 -8.35 -5.49
C GLU A 84 -7.20 -9.63 -5.97
N LEU A 85 -6.30 -10.21 -5.18
CA LEU A 85 -5.65 -11.49 -5.49
C LEU A 85 -6.45 -12.72 -5.02
N GLY A 86 -7.52 -12.53 -4.23
CA GLY A 86 -8.31 -13.62 -3.66
C GLY A 86 -7.58 -14.41 -2.57
N ILE A 87 -6.73 -13.73 -1.78
CA ILE A 87 -5.93 -14.28 -0.66
C ILE A 87 -6.60 -13.97 0.68
#